data_AF-A0A161LPI9-F1
#
_entry.id   AF-A0A161LPI9-F1
#
_cell.length_a   1.000
_cell.length_b   1.000
_cell.length_c   1.000
_cell.angle_alpha   90.00
_cell.angle_beta   90.00
_cell.angle_gamma   90.00
#
_symmetry.space_group_name_H-M   'P 1'
#
loop_
_entity.id
_entity.type
_entity.pdbx_description
1 polymer ?
#
loop_
_entity_poly.entity_id
_entity_poly.type
_entity_poly.pdbx_seq_one_letter_code
_entity_poly.pdbx_strand_id
1 'polypeptide(L)'
;MDLEEYRRRARTWLEANVQDGPDGRAGGASGPGGVAAAKEFMAKLYDAGYSGITWPAEWGGQGLTQAEERAFAAEAAAFTLPTYVFSIGLGMCGPTLVDLGTDAQRRRHLRPLLRGEEIWCQLFSEPAAGSDVAALQTRAAATDGGWVVDGQKVWTSVAQHADWGLLLARTDADVPKHKGLTMFIVDMHAPGVTVRPLRDMTGRAHFNEIFFDGVHIPAENVVGRVGDGWNCAVTTLLHERLSISSGVGMGGQKDNPVAFEALRRTADTADPVVRDRLVELHIRSRALALFNQRLAQETKAGIFPGARGSAAKLLLAELTMFQADLATSLAGPEAVAWIEDGPGDASPGGTGNGEGPGAGAGTGDGAGGDGGTAGGGGLAHAVSLAPAMALGGGTNEIMRNIVSERVLNLPPEPRTDKNVPFKELRTSGEAPR
;
A
#
# COMPACT_ATOMS: atom_id res chain seq x y z
N MET A 1 4.65 30.88 -5.51
CA MET A 1 3.32 30.72 -6.12
C MET A 1 2.33 30.76 -4.98
N ASP A 2 1.22 31.48 -5.13
CA ASP A 2 0.17 31.42 -4.12
C ASP A 2 -0.55 30.04 -4.17
N LEU A 3 -1.09 29.58 -3.04
CA LEU A 3 -1.70 28.25 -2.94
C LEU A 3 -2.96 28.13 -3.81
N GLU A 4 -3.72 29.21 -3.98
CA GLU A 4 -4.89 29.23 -4.86
C GLU A 4 -4.48 29.08 -6.34
N GLU A 5 -3.39 29.76 -6.75
CA GLU A 5 -2.82 29.58 -8.08
C GLU A 5 -2.29 28.16 -8.30
N TYR A 6 -1.64 27.57 -7.29
CA TYR A 6 -1.19 26.18 -7.32
C TYR A 6 -2.36 25.21 -7.50
N ARG A 7 -3.45 25.39 -6.74
CA ARG A 7 -4.68 24.59 -6.88
C ARG A 7 -5.28 24.70 -8.26
N ARG A 8 -5.40 25.92 -8.79
CA ARG A 8 -5.94 26.15 -10.14
C ARG A 8 -5.10 25.43 -11.19
N ARG A 9 -3.76 25.53 -11.10
CA ARG A 9 -2.84 24.82 -12.02
C ARG A 9 -2.95 23.31 -11.90
N ALA A 10 -3.03 22.78 -10.67
CA ALA A 10 -3.19 21.35 -10.42
C ALA A 10 -4.49 20.84 -11.05
N ARG A 11 -5.62 21.54 -10.80
CA ARG A 11 -6.91 21.21 -11.39
C ARG A 11 -6.89 21.21 -12.91
N THR A 12 -6.45 22.30 -13.52
CA THR A 12 -6.38 22.41 -14.98
C THR A 12 -5.50 21.31 -15.60
N TRP A 13 -4.40 20.96 -14.92
CA TRP A 13 -3.55 19.87 -15.38
C TRP A 13 -4.25 18.51 -15.26
N LEU A 14 -4.90 18.23 -14.13
CA LEU A 14 -5.66 16.99 -13.91
C LEU A 14 -6.78 16.83 -14.93
N GLU A 15 -7.57 17.88 -15.18
CA GLU A 15 -8.64 17.91 -16.20
C GLU A 15 -8.12 17.59 -17.61
N ALA A 16 -6.90 18.01 -17.93
CA ALA A 16 -6.30 17.80 -19.24
C ALA A 16 -5.57 16.44 -19.42
N ASN A 17 -5.14 15.81 -18.31
CA ASN A 17 -4.23 14.65 -18.36
C ASN A 17 -4.81 13.38 -17.75
N VAL A 18 -5.88 13.46 -16.96
CA VAL A 18 -6.59 12.30 -16.43
C VAL A 18 -7.73 11.95 -17.37
N GLN A 19 -7.69 10.76 -17.94
CA GLN A 19 -8.80 10.21 -18.71
C GLN A 19 -9.59 9.25 -17.83
N ASP A 20 -10.90 9.48 -17.68
CA ASP A 20 -11.80 8.49 -17.09
C ASP A 20 -11.88 7.29 -18.05
N GLY A 21 -11.57 6.09 -17.56
CA GLY A 21 -11.81 4.86 -18.32
C GLY A 21 -13.30 4.57 -18.49
N PRO A 22 -13.71 3.66 -19.39
CA PRO A 22 -15.11 3.33 -19.66
C PRO A 22 -15.93 2.93 -18.42
N ASP A 23 -15.27 2.47 -17.34
CA ASP A 23 -15.90 2.06 -16.08
C ASP A 23 -15.66 3.05 -14.92
N GLY A 24 -15.25 4.29 -15.19
CA GLY A 24 -14.94 5.30 -14.15
C GLY A 24 -13.67 5.01 -13.31
N ARG A 25 -12.96 3.92 -13.62
CA ARG A 25 -11.67 3.58 -13.02
C ARG A 25 -10.55 4.17 -13.87
N ALA A 26 -9.55 4.78 -13.23
CA ALA A 26 -8.30 5.09 -13.93
C ALA A 26 -7.63 3.78 -14.31
N GLY A 27 -7.09 3.73 -15.52
CA GLY A 27 -6.32 2.59 -16.00
C GLY A 27 -5.05 2.39 -15.18
N GLY A 28 -5.16 1.75 -14.02
CA GLY A 28 -4.02 1.16 -13.31
C GLY A 28 -3.48 -0.06 -14.06
N ALA A 29 -2.67 -0.88 -13.40
CA ALA A 29 -2.12 -2.12 -13.99
C ALA A 29 -3.19 -3.04 -14.63
N SER A 30 -4.44 -2.98 -14.15
CA SER A 30 -5.58 -3.79 -14.60
C SER A 30 -6.53 -3.07 -15.59
N GLY A 31 -6.25 -1.83 -16.01
CA GLY A 31 -7.10 -1.10 -16.96
C GLY A 31 -6.52 -1.03 -18.38
N PRO A 32 -7.23 -0.37 -19.33
CA PRO A 32 -6.75 -0.21 -20.71
C PRO A 32 -5.37 0.45 -20.75
N GLY A 33 -4.36 -0.25 -21.31
CA GLY A 33 -2.97 0.21 -21.38
C GLY A 33 -2.07 -0.23 -20.20
N GLY A 34 -2.64 -0.78 -19.13
CA GLY A 34 -1.93 -1.44 -18.03
C GLY A 34 -0.80 -0.63 -17.39
N VAL A 35 0.28 -1.31 -17.01
CA VAL A 35 1.46 -0.70 -16.38
C VAL A 35 2.13 0.34 -17.28
N ALA A 36 2.10 0.16 -18.60
CA ALA A 36 2.73 1.10 -19.54
C ALA A 36 2.05 2.48 -19.50
N ALA A 37 0.71 2.52 -19.53
CA ALA A 37 -0.05 3.75 -19.39
C ALA A 37 0.18 4.40 -18.01
N ALA A 38 0.28 3.60 -16.95
CA ALA A 38 0.62 4.09 -15.61
C ALA A 38 2.01 4.75 -15.56
N LYS A 39 3.03 4.16 -16.20
CA LYS A 39 4.39 4.74 -16.31
C LYS A 39 4.36 6.05 -17.12
N GLU A 40 3.63 6.11 -18.22
CA GLU A 40 3.49 7.34 -19.02
C GLU A 40 2.81 8.47 -18.21
N PHE A 41 1.72 8.14 -17.49
CA PHE A 41 1.04 9.09 -16.63
C PHE A 41 1.96 9.62 -15.53
N MET A 42 2.70 8.73 -14.84
CA MET A 42 3.64 9.14 -13.80
C MET A 42 4.76 10.05 -14.32
N ALA A 43 5.26 9.79 -15.53
CA ALA A 43 6.26 10.67 -16.14
C ALA A 43 5.69 12.08 -16.36
N LYS A 44 4.46 12.20 -16.88
CA LYS A 44 3.77 13.49 -17.04
C LYS A 44 3.51 14.16 -15.69
N LEU A 45 3.07 13.40 -14.68
CA LEU A 45 2.81 13.88 -13.32
C LEU A 45 4.07 14.45 -12.67
N TYR A 46 5.20 13.77 -12.85
CA TYR A 46 6.51 14.21 -12.40
C TYR A 46 6.97 15.48 -13.13
N ASP A 47 6.89 15.49 -14.46
CA ASP A 47 7.28 16.63 -15.29
C ASP A 47 6.43 17.88 -15.00
N ALA A 48 5.18 17.70 -14.58
CA ALA A 48 4.29 18.76 -14.14
C ALA A 48 4.55 19.27 -12.71
N GLY A 49 5.41 18.59 -11.94
CA GLY A 49 5.76 18.96 -10.57
C GLY A 49 4.80 18.42 -9.50
N TYR A 50 4.08 17.34 -9.77
CA TYR A 50 3.09 16.76 -8.84
C TYR A 50 3.46 15.37 -8.30
N SER A 51 4.65 14.86 -8.62
CA SER A 51 5.25 13.69 -7.96
C SER A 51 6.43 14.12 -7.09
N GLY A 52 6.52 13.60 -5.86
CA GLY A 52 7.55 13.99 -4.89
C GLY A 52 7.45 15.45 -4.45
N ILE A 53 6.22 15.97 -4.27
CA ILE A 53 5.94 17.38 -3.97
C ILE A 53 6.79 17.88 -2.79
N THR A 54 6.83 17.12 -1.70
CA THR A 54 7.56 17.47 -0.48
C THR A 54 8.97 16.91 -0.40
N TRP A 55 9.40 16.13 -1.38
CA TRP A 55 10.71 15.48 -1.35
C TRP A 55 11.83 16.48 -1.62
N PRO A 56 13.05 16.27 -1.08
CA PRO A 56 14.16 17.19 -1.29
C PRO A 56 14.51 17.35 -2.77
N ALA A 57 14.68 18.61 -3.21
CA ALA A 57 14.97 18.93 -4.60
C ALA A 57 16.31 18.35 -5.09
N GLU A 58 17.30 18.25 -4.21
CA GLU A 58 18.61 17.64 -4.52
C GLU A 58 18.52 16.16 -4.92
N TRP A 59 17.43 15.49 -4.54
CA TRP A 59 17.14 14.09 -4.86
C TRP A 59 16.04 13.92 -5.92
N GLY A 60 15.66 15.01 -6.59
CA GLY A 60 14.69 15.02 -7.69
C GLY A 60 13.25 15.27 -7.28
N GLY A 61 12.97 15.57 -6.01
CA GLY A 61 11.66 16.05 -5.55
C GLY A 61 11.42 17.52 -5.93
N GLN A 62 10.27 18.06 -5.52
CA GLN A 62 9.91 19.45 -5.82
C GLN A 62 10.32 20.43 -4.70
N GLY A 63 10.65 19.94 -3.51
CA GLY A 63 11.03 20.75 -2.36
C GLY A 63 9.94 21.69 -1.85
N LEU A 64 8.67 21.41 -2.18
CA LEU A 64 7.51 22.18 -1.74
C LEU A 64 7.06 21.72 -0.34
N THR A 65 5.99 22.29 0.19
CA THR A 65 5.55 22.03 1.56
C THR A 65 4.33 21.12 1.61
N GLN A 66 4.01 20.66 2.82
CA GLN A 66 2.77 19.93 3.11
C GLN A 66 1.49 20.72 2.76
N ALA A 67 1.57 22.03 2.53
CA ALA A 67 0.43 22.81 2.06
C ALA A 67 0.13 22.51 0.59
N GLU A 68 1.15 22.48 -0.27
CA GLU A 68 1.04 22.13 -1.69
C GLU A 68 0.64 20.66 -1.88
N GLU A 69 1.20 19.74 -1.11
CA GLU A 69 0.82 18.32 -1.13
C GLU A 69 -0.68 18.14 -0.85
N ARG A 70 -1.19 18.80 0.20
CA ARG A 70 -2.63 18.77 0.55
C ARG A 70 -3.50 19.49 -0.46
N ALA A 71 -3.03 20.60 -1.02
CA ALA A 71 -3.74 21.31 -2.07
C ALA A 71 -3.88 20.44 -3.32
N PHE A 72 -2.81 19.77 -3.74
CA PHE A 72 -2.85 18.82 -4.86
C PHE A 72 -3.79 17.66 -4.56
N ALA A 73 -3.66 17.02 -3.39
CA ALA A 73 -4.52 15.90 -3.00
C ALA A 73 -6.02 16.28 -2.99
N ALA A 74 -6.36 17.50 -2.56
CA ALA A 74 -7.73 18.00 -2.58
C ALA A 74 -8.28 18.17 -4.00
N GLU A 75 -7.46 18.62 -4.96
CA GLU A 75 -7.86 18.72 -6.37
C GLU A 75 -7.93 17.34 -7.03
N ALA A 76 -6.97 16.45 -6.72
CA ALA A 76 -6.90 15.09 -7.25
C ALA A 76 -8.04 14.19 -6.76
N ALA A 77 -8.70 14.52 -5.64
CA ALA A 77 -9.77 13.70 -5.06
C ALA A 77 -10.99 13.48 -5.98
N ALA A 78 -11.20 14.37 -6.96
CA ALA A 78 -12.27 14.25 -7.95
C ALA A 78 -11.91 13.35 -9.15
N PHE A 79 -10.68 12.84 -9.19
CA PHE A 79 -10.12 12.07 -10.27
C PHE A 79 -9.70 10.70 -9.78
N THR A 80 -9.78 9.69 -10.63
CA THR A 80 -9.09 8.43 -10.38
C THR A 80 -7.70 8.56 -11.02
N LEU A 81 -6.61 8.27 -10.29
CA LEU A 81 -5.25 8.35 -10.85
C LEU A 81 -4.64 6.94 -11.01
N PRO A 82 -3.95 6.63 -12.12
CA PRO A 82 -3.36 5.32 -12.36
C PRO A 82 -2.02 5.14 -11.62
N THR A 83 -1.94 5.55 -10.35
CA THR A 83 -0.67 5.62 -9.59
C THR A 83 -0.48 4.47 -8.61
N TYR A 84 -1.49 3.61 -8.40
CA TYR A 84 -1.46 2.56 -7.38
C TYR A 84 -0.24 1.63 -7.49
N VAL A 85 0.20 1.31 -8.72
CA VAL A 85 1.37 0.43 -8.94
C VAL A 85 2.68 1.03 -8.38
N PHE A 86 2.74 2.34 -8.19
CA PHE A 86 3.90 3.06 -7.63
C PHE A 86 3.76 3.36 -6.13
N SER A 87 2.64 2.97 -5.51
CA SER A 87 2.32 3.33 -4.12
C SER A 87 3.37 2.85 -3.12
N ILE A 88 3.93 1.65 -3.31
CA ILE A 88 4.96 1.11 -2.42
C ILE A 88 6.29 1.88 -2.58
N GLY A 89 6.67 2.22 -3.82
CA GLY A 89 7.84 3.05 -4.08
C GLY A 89 7.74 4.44 -3.46
N LEU A 90 6.64 5.15 -3.76
CA LEU A 90 6.41 6.53 -3.32
C LEU A 90 6.08 6.63 -1.83
N GLY A 91 5.40 5.62 -1.27
CA GLY A 91 4.88 5.65 0.08
C GLY A 91 5.87 5.20 1.16
N MET A 92 6.79 4.29 0.83
CA MET A 92 7.70 3.72 1.85
C MET A 92 9.12 3.44 1.38
N CYS A 93 9.35 2.87 0.19
CA CYS A 93 10.72 2.51 -0.22
C CYS A 93 11.58 3.75 -0.47
N GLY A 94 11.08 4.69 -1.27
CA GLY A 94 11.81 5.91 -1.59
C GLY A 94 12.02 6.83 -0.38
N PRO A 95 11.02 7.10 0.47
CA PRO A 95 11.22 7.84 1.72
C PRO A 95 12.27 7.18 2.64
N THR A 96 12.30 5.85 2.75
CA THR A 96 13.37 5.15 3.48
C THR A 96 14.74 5.41 2.88
N LEU A 97 14.88 5.43 1.55
CA LEU A 97 16.15 5.75 0.89
C LEU A 97 16.54 7.23 1.03
N VAL A 98 15.57 8.15 1.08
CA VAL A 98 15.83 9.55 1.45
C VAL A 98 16.48 9.61 2.83
N ASP A 99 15.92 8.90 3.82
CA ASP A 99 16.41 8.98 5.20
C ASP A 99 17.72 8.21 5.43
N LEU A 100 17.83 7.00 4.88
CA LEU A 100 18.86 6.01 5.25
C LEU A 100 19.79 5.60 4.11
N GLY A 101 19.44 5.94 2.87
CA GLY A 101 20.25 5.60 1.71
C GLY A 101 21.55 6.38 1.67
N THR A 102 22.57 5.82 1.04
CA THR A 102 23.78 6.57 0.69
C THR A 102 23.46 7.59 -0.41
N ASP A 103 24.28 8.63 -0.54
CA ASP A 103 24.12 9.59 -1.65
C ASP A 103 24.16 8.91 -3.02
N ALA A 104 24.94 7.84 -3.18
CA ALA A 104 24.98 7.06 -4.41
C ALA A 104 23.63 6.37 -4.68
N GLN A 105 23.04 5.72 -3.67
CA GLN A 105 21.71 5.10 -3.77
C GLN A 105 20.63 6.14 -4.07
N ARG A 106 20.65 7.28 -3.38
CA ARG A 106 19.70 8.39 -3.58
C ARG A 106 19.76 8.91 -5.02
N ARG A 107 20.95 9.20 -5.53
CA ARG A 107 21.17 9.66 -6.92
C ARG A 107 20.72 8.63 -7.95
N ARG A 108 20.94 7.34 -7.68
CA ARG A 108 20.60 6.27 -8.60
C ARG A 108 19.10 6.02 -8.69
N HIS A 109 18.38 6.03 -7.57
CA HIS A 109 17.03 5.46 -7.50
C HIS A 109 15.90 6.47 -7.35
N LEU A 110 16.11 7.61 -6.67
CA LEU A 110 14.97 8.46 -6.28
C LEU A 110 14.31 9.16 -7.47
N ARG A 111 15.09 9.66 -8.44
CA ARG A 111 14.51 10.31 -9.63
C ARG A 111 13.75 9.32 -10.54
N PRO A 112 14.31 8.16 -10.93
CA PRO A 112 13.55 7.15 -11.70
C PRO A 112 12.28 6.68 -10.99
N LEU A 113 12.34 6.49 -9.66
CA LEU A 113 11.17 6.16 -8.83
C LEU A 113 10.10 7.25 -8.90
N LEU A 114 10.48 8.52 -8.67
CA LEU A 114 9.55 9.65 -8.69
C LEU A 114 8.90 9.87 -10.07
N ARG A 115 9.62 9.56 -11.14
CA ARG A 115 9.13 9.65 -12.53
C ARG A 115 8.30 8.44 -12.96
N GLY A 116 8.22 7.39 -12.14
CA GLY A 116 7.53 6.15 -12.46
C GLY A 116 8.24 5.28 -13.50
N GLU A 117 9.53 5.50 -13.71
CA GLU A 117 10.35 4.65 -14.59
C GLU A 117 10.66 3.30 -13.90
N GLU A 118 10.85 3.33 -12.57
CA GLU A 118 11.10 2.17 -11.73
C GLU A 118 9.94 1.92 -10.76
N ILE A 119 9.44 0.69 -10.73
CA ILE A 119 8.43 0.24 -9.77
C ILE A 119 9.14 -0.49 -8.62
N TRP A 120 8.67 -0.26 -7.40
CA TRP A 120 9.29 -0.80 -6.19
C TRP A 120 8.31 -1.64 -5.38
N CYS A 121 8.83 -2.68 -4.72
CA CYS A 121 8.07 -3.49 -3.75
C CYS A 121 8.79 -3.58 -2.39
N GLN A 122 8.05 -3.96 -1.34
CA GLN A 122 8.56 -4.16 0.02
C GLN A 122 8.57 -5.65 0.34
N LEU A 123 9.74 -6.17 0.72
CA LEU A 123 9.99 -7.62 0.85
C LEU A 123 10.28 -7.98 2.31
N PHE A 124 9.29 -7.79 3.19
CA PHE A 124 9.43 -8.05 4.63
C PHE A 124 8.83 -9.40 5.02
N SER A 125 7.51 -9.54 4.84
CA SER A 125 6.72 -10.67 5.32
C SER A 125 7.11 -12.00 4.70
N GLU A 126 7.08 -13.05 5.51
CA GLU A 126 7.32 -14.44 5.13
C GLU A 126 6.15 -15.32 5.57
N PRO A 127 5.99 -16.53 5.01
CA PRO A 127 4.91 -17.44 5.41
C PRO A 127 4.83 -17.68 6.92
N ALA A 128 5.98 -17.73 7.60
CA ALA A 128 6.09 -17.91 9.05
C ALA A 128 6.42 -16.63 9.84
N ALA A 129 6.54 -15.46 9.19
CA ALA A 129 6.93 -14.21 9.83
C ALA A 129 6.15 -13.01 9.24
N GLY A 130 4.97 -12.74 9.82
CA GLY A 130 4.14 -11.57 9.52
C GLY A 130 4.26 -10.51 10.63
N SER A 131 3.37 -10.58 11.63
CA SER A 131 3.39 -9.64 12.78
C SER A 131 4.74 -9.62 13.52
N ASP A 132 5.40 -10.78 13.64
CA ASP A 132 6.78 -10.88 14.13
C ASP A 132 7.78 -10.83 12.96
N VAL A 133 7.85 -9.69 12.28
CA VAL A 133 8.77 -9.48 11.13
C VAL A 133 10.22 -9.84 11.49
N ALA A 134 10.62 -9.59 12.73
CA ALA A 134 11.98 -9.87 13.16
C ALA A 134 12.31 -11.38 13.19
N ALA A 135 11.31 -12.26 13.15
CA ALA A 135 11.48 -13.70 13.08
C ALA A 135 11.71 -14.26 11.65
N LEU A 136 11.86 -13.38 10.65
CA LEU A 136 12.12 -13.77 9.27
C LEU A 136 13.37 -14.66 9.13
N GLN A 137 13.31 -15.56 8.14
CA GLN A 137 14.23 -16.66 7.86
C GLN A 137 14.99 -16.48 6.53
N THR A 138 14.53 -15.62 5.62
CA THR A 138 15.29 -15.29 4.39
C THR A 138 16.70 -14.87 4.80
N ARG A 139 17.71 -15.57 4.27
CA ARG A 139 19.11 -15.40 4.66
C ARG A 139 19.88 -14.68 3.56
N ALA A 140 20.87 -13.91 3.97
CA ALA A 140 21.87 -13.32 3.09
C ALA A 140 23.25 -13.74 3.62
N ALA A 141 23.95 -14.60 2.88
CA ALA A 141 25.30 -15.04 3.20
C ALA A 141 26.32 -14.13 2.52
N ALA A 142 27.35 -13.68 3.25
CA ALA A 142 28.39 -12.81 2.69
C ALA A 142 29.23 -13.55 1.63
N THR A 143 29.61 -12.83 0.58
CA THR A 143 30.54 -13.28 -0.47
C THR A 143 31.65 -12.27 -0.69
N ASP A 144 32.61 -12.60 -1.55
CA ASP A 144 33.59 -11.64 -2.04
C ASP A 144 32.88 -10.56 -2.89
N GLY A 145 32.58 -9.41 -2.27
CA GLY A 145 31.99 -8.25 -2.94
C GLY A 145 30.49 -8.06 -2.75
N GLY A 146 29.82 -8.91 -1.98
CA GLY A 146 28.37 -8.78 -1.78
C GLY A 146 27.76 -9.86 -0.90
N TRP A 147 26.58 -10.30 -1.32
CA TRP A 147 25.73 -11.24 -0.60
C TRP A 147 25.06 -12.20 -1.57
N VAL A 148 24.79 -13.42 -1.11
CA VAL A 148 23.91 -14.37 -1.79
C VAL A 148 22.70 -14.61 -0.91
N VAL A 149 21.51 -14.40 -1.48
CA VAL A 149 20.23 -14.47 -0.80
C VAL A 149 19.48 -15.74 -1.17
N ASP A 150 18.96 -16.41 -0.15
CA ASP A 150 18.02 -17.51 -0.28
C ASP A 150 16.83 -17.31 0.66
N GLY A 151 15.63 -17.57 0.17
CA GLY A 151 14.44 -17.53 1.01
C GLY A 151 13.15 -17.29 0.24
N GLN A 152 12.11 -16.93 0.99
CA GLN A 152 10.79 -16.67 0.44
C GLN A 152 10.15 -15.47 1.15
N LYS A 153 9.52 -14.62 0.35
CA LYS A 153 8.63 -13.54 0.80
C LYS A 153 7.22 -13.79 0.30
N VAL A 154 6.24 -13.23 1.00
CA VAL A 154 4.80 -13.37 0.68
C VAL A 154 4.06 -12.08 1.00
N TRP A 155 2.82 -11.95 0.49
CA TRP A 155 1.99 -10.75 0.64
C TRP A 155 2.63 -9.49 0.04
N THR A 156 3.55 -9.66 -0.92
CA THR A 156 4.27 -8.52 -1.51
C THR A 156 3.42 -7.89 -2.61
N SER A 157 2.91 -6.70 -2.33
CA SER A 157 2.14 -5.92 -3.30
C SER A 157 3.00 -5.56 -4.51
N VAL A 158 2.37 -5.57 -5.69
CA VAL A 158 2.91 -5.08 -6.99
C VAL A 158 4.22 -5.75 -7.47
N ALA A 159 4.69 -6.82 -6.83
CA ALA A 159 5.98 -7.44 -7.13
C ALA A 159 6.11 -7.95 -8.57
N GLN A 160 5.01 -8.39 -9.18
CA GLN A 160 4.98 -8.85 -10.58
C GLN A 160 5.28 -7.73 -11.60
N HIS A 161 5.28 -6.48 -11.13
CA HIS A 161 5.59 -5.30 -11.93
C HIS A 161 6.84 -4.57 -11.43
N ALA A 162 7.42 -5.01 -10.32
CA ALA A 162 8.51 -4.30 -9.65
C ALA A 162 9.84 -4.52 -10.37
N ASP A 163 10.61 -3.44 -10.47
CA ASP A 163 11.98 -3.42 -10.95
C ASP A 163 12.96 -3.62 -9.78
N TRP A 164 12.61 -3.07 -8.61
CA TRP A 164 13.44 -3.14 -7.41
C TRP A 164 12.63 -3.54 -6.18
N GLY A 165 13.29 -4.17 -5.21
CA GLY A 165 12.72 -4.53 -3.94
C GLY A 165 13.53 -3.98 -2.77
N LEU A 166 12.86 -3.52 -1.72
CA LEU A 166 13.49 -3.24 -0.43
C LEU A 166 13.38 -4.49 0.46
N LEU A 167 14.46 -5.28 0.48
CA LEU A 167 14.53 -6.60 1.09
C LEU A 167 15.12 -6.57 2.49
N LEU A 168 14.39 -7.15 3.45
CA LEU A 168 14.92 -7.43 4.77
C LEU A 168 15.30 -8.92 4.85
N ALA A 169 16.59 -9.18 5.11
CA ALA A 169 17.14 -10.53 5.21
C ALA A 169 18.05 -10.67 6.43
N ARG A 170 18.18 -11.92 6.91
CA ARG A 170 19.03 -12.30 8.03
C ARG A 170 20.46 -12.51 7.57
N THR A 171 21.38 -11.73 8.12
CA THR A 171 22.82 -11.83 7.88
C THR A 171 23.57 -12.48 9.04
N ASP A 172 22.96 -12.51 10.23
CA ASP A 172 23.55 -13.13 11.43
C ASP A 172 22.46 -13.81 12.26
N ALA A 173 22.61 -15.11 12.50
CA ALA A 173 21.70 -15.92 13.31
C ALA A 173 22.23 -16.20 14.73
N ASP A 174 23.49 -15.84 15.02
CA ASP A 174 24.15 -16.02 16.30
C ASP A 174 23.84 -14.89 17.29
N VAL A 175 23.21 -13.81 16.80
CA VAL A 175 22.76 -12.67 17.61
C VAL A 175 21.25 -12.65 17.81
N PRO A 176 20.73 -11.92 18.82
CA PRO A 176 19.28 -11.75 18.99
C PRO A 176 18.60 -11.24 17.72
N LYS A 177 17.37 -11.72 17.46
CA LYS A 177 16.69 -11.60 16.17
C LYS A 177 16.75 -10.21 15.52
N HIS A 178 16.54 -9.14 16.29
CA HIS A 178 16.56 -7.76 15.78
C HIS A 178 17.95 -7.24 15.38
N LYS A 179 19.04 -7.84 15.90
CA LYS A 179 20.43 -7.42 15.64
C LYS A 179 21.07 -8.13 14.45
N GLY A 180 20.42 -9.16 13.92
CA GLY A 180 20.96 -10.02 12.88
C GLY A 180 20.37 -9.77 11.50
N LEU A 181 19.69 -8.64 11.31
CA LEU A 181 18.98 -8.29 10.08
C LEU A 181 19.75 -7.21 9.32
N THR A 182 19.69 -7.26 8.00
CA THR A 182 20.23 -6.23 7.10
C THR A 182 19.20 -5.91 6.03
N MET A 183 19.12 -4.63 5.66
CA MET A 183 18.25 -4.15 4.58
C MET A 183 19.04 -4.05 3.28
N PHE A 184 18.44 -4.47 2.18
CA PHE A 184 19.04 -4.51 0.85
C PHE A 184 18.12 -3.90 -0.20
N ILE A 185 18.71 -3.30 -1.23
CA ILE A 185 18.07 -3.08 -2.54
C ILE A 185 18.32 -4.33 -3.38
N VAL A 186 17.28 -5.03 -3.80
CA VAL A 186 17.37 -6.21 -4.67
C VAL A 186 16.78 -5.92 -6.04
N ASP A 187 17.49 -6.34 -7.09
CA ASP A 187 16.98 -6.33 -8.47
C ASP A 187 15.96 -7.47 -8.61
N MET A 188 14.72 -7.13 -8.92
CA MET A 188 13.63 -8.10 -9.03
C MET A 188 13.68 -8.92 -10.32
N HIS A 189 14.54 -8.53 -11.27
CA HIS A 189 14.80 -9.25 -12.52
C HIS A 189 16.09 -10.08 -12.46
N ALA A 190 16.79 -10.08 -11.32
CA ALA A 190 18.03 -10.84 -11.16
C ALA A 190 17.80 -12.36 -11.33
N PRO A 191 18.78 -13.09 -11.90
CA PRO A 191 18.74 -14.56 -11.91
C PRO A 191 18.53 -15.12 -10.50
N GLY A 192 17.60 -16.08 -10.37
CA GLY A 192 17.25 -16.69 -9.08
C GLY A 192 16.05 -16.04 -8.37
N VAL A 193 15.54 -14.91 -8.86
CA VAL A 193 14.28 -14.31 -8.38
C VAL A 193 13.10 -14.91 -9.14
N THR A 194 12.13 -15.49 -8.43
CA THR A 194 10.86 -15.97 -9.00
C THR A 194 9.69 -15.28 -8.32
N VAL A 195 8.85 -14.60 -9.09
CA VAL A 195 7.63 -13.94 -8.60
C VAL A 195 6.41 -14.77 -9.00
N ARG A 196 5.51 -15.05 -8.05
CA ARG A 196 4.25 -15.76 -8.27
C ARG A 196 3.08 -14.95 -7.73
N PRO A 197 2.13 -14.51 -8.59
CA PRO A 197 0.94 -13.81 -8.13
C PRO A 197 0.06 -14.70 -7.24
N LEU A 198 -0.50 -14.11 -6.18
CA LEU A 198 -1.43 -14.72 -5.24
C LEU A 198 -2.82 -14.15 -5.44
N ARG A 199 -3.77 -15.01 -5.79
CA ARG A 199 -5.18 -14.65 -5.90
C ARG A 199 -5.81 -14.58 -4.51
N ASP A 200 -6.37 -13.44 -4.15
CA ASP A 200 -7.09 -13.24 -2.89
C ASP A 200 -8.61 -13.46 -3.07
N MET A 201 -9.39 -13.27 -1.99
CA MET A 201 -10.84 -13.50 -2.00
C MET A 201 -11.62 -12.54 -2.91
N THR A 202 -11.01 -11.44 -3.35
CA THR A 202 -11.59 -10.54 -4.35
C THR A 202 -11.44 -11.08 -5.77
N GLY A 203 -10.75 -12.21 -5.94
CA GLY A 203 -10.48 -12.82 -7.24
C GLY A 203 -9.35 -12.12 -8.01
N ARG A 204 -8.68 -11.12 -7.43
CA ARG A 204 -7.56 -10.40 -8.02
C ARG A 204 -6.22 -10.87 -7.46
N ALA A 205 -5.14 -10.63 -8.21
CA ALA A 205 -3.79 -10.95 -7.79
C ALA A 205 -2.98 -9.70 -7.39
N HIS A 206 -3.41 -9.04 -6.30
CA HIS A 206 -2.75 -7.84 -5.78
C HIS A 206 -1.42 -8.12 -5.07
N PHE A 207 -1.25 -9.35 -4.58
CA PHE A 207 -0.10 -9.79 -3.80
C PHE A 207 0.66 -10.88 -4.53
N ASN A 208 1.90 -11.13 -4.09
CA ASN A 208 2.77 -12.14 -4.69
C ASN A 208 3.55 -12.88 -3.61
N GLU A 209 3.95 -14.10 -3.95
CA GLU A 209 5.10 -14.80 -3.37
C GLU A 209 6.34 -14.50 -4.19
N ILE A 210 7.48 -14.36 -3.51
CA ILE A 210 8.79 -14.19 -4.14
C ILE A 210 9.72 -15.23 -3.56
N PHE A 211 10.38 -15.98 -4.44
CA PHE A 211 11.42 -16.93 -4.07
C PHE A 211 12.76 -16.39 -4.52
N PHE A 212 13.75 -16.48 -3.63
CA PHE A 212 15.15 -16.18 -3.91
C PHE A 212 15.93 -17.50 -3.83
N ASP A 213 16.57 -17.87 -4.93
CA ASP A 213 17.43 -19.05 -5.06
C ASP A 213 18.82 -18.58 -5.51
N GLY A 214 19.75 -18.45 -4.56
CA GLY A 214 21.13 -18.03 -4.83
C GLY A 214 21.27 -16.62 -5.42
N VAL A 215 20.40 -15.66 -5.07
CA VAL A 215 20.36 -14.33 -5.69
C VAL A 215 21.52 -13.46 -5.19
N HIS A 216 22.37 -13.00 -6.11
CA HIS A 216 23.49 -12.13 -5.75
C HIS A 216 23.06 -10.66 -5.56
N ILE A 217 23.47 -10.05 -4.46
CA ILE A 217 23.28 -8.63 -4.15
C ILE A 217 24.64 -7.96 -3.91
N PRO A 218 25.02 -6.92 -4.69
CA PRO A 218 26.26 -6.17 -4.46
C PRO A 218 26.34 -5.52 -3.09
N ALA A 219 27.54 -5.35 -2.53
CA ALA A 219 27.72 -4.73 -1.21
C ALA A 219 27.18 -3.30 -1.13
N GLU A 220 27.26 -2.54 -2.23
CA GLU A 220 26.72 -1.17 -2.33
C GLU A 220 25.20 -1.08 -2.24
N ASN A 221 24.49 -2.21 -2.36
CA ASN A 221 23.04 -2.28 -2.23
C ASN A 221 22.57 -2.50 -0.79
N VAL A 222 23.48 -2.57 0.19
CA VAL A 222 23.12 -2.51 1.61
C VAL A 222 22.59 -1.12 1.94
N VAL A 223 21.37 -1.05 2.48
CA VAL A 223 20.77 0.20 2.99
C VAL A 223 21.10 0.32 4.48
N GLY A 224 21.62 1.49 4.88
CA GLY A 224 22.10 1.69 6.25
C GLY A 224 23.39 0.91 6.52
N ARG A 225 23.37 0.00 7.50
CA ARG A 225 24.54 -0.80 7.92
C ARG A 225 24.18 -2.28 8.04
N VAL A 226 25.15 -3.14 7.77
CA VAL A 226 25.04 -4.58 8.04
C VAL A 226 24.73 -4.80 9.53
N GLY A 227 23.70 -5.60 9.83
CA GLY A 227 23.20 -5.86 11.19
C GLY A 227 22.26 -4.79 11.76
N ASP A 228 22.07 -3.65 11.07
CA ASP A 228 21.14 -2.58 11.47
C ASP A 228 19.86 -2.53 10.61
N GLY A 229 19.52 -3.65 9.97
CA GLY A 229 18.33 -3.77 9.13
C GLY A 229 17.02 -3.57 9.91
N TRP A 230 17.01 -3.82 11.22
CA TRP A 230 15.81 -3.58 12.03
C TRP A 230 15.46 -2.08 12.13
N ASN A 231 16.46 -1.22 12.29
CA ASN A 231 16.25 0.22 12.29
C ASN A 231 15.72 0.71 10.93
N CYS A 232 16.26 0.14 9.84
CA CYS A 232 15.75 0.37 8.50
C CYS A 232 14.29 -0.06 8.35
N ALA A 233 13.94 -1.25 8.84
CA ALA A 233 12.57 -1.77 8.80
C ALA A 233 11.59 -0.91 9.60
N VAL A 234 11.96 -0.47 10.81
CA VAL A 234 11.15 0.44 11.63
C VAL A 234 10.92 1.77 10.91
N THR A 235 11.94 2.30 10.24
CA THR A 235 11.83 3.53 9.44
C THR A 235 10.88 3.35 8.25
N THR A 236 11.00 2.25 7.51
CA THR A 236 10.06 1.91 6.42
C THR A 236 8.62 1.76 6.92
N LEU A 237 8.40 1.07 8.04
CA LEU A 237 7.07 0.88 8.63
C LEU A 237 6.45 2.20 9.13
N LEU A 238 7.27 3.14 9.57
CA LEU A 238 6.81 4.49 9.92
C LEU A 238 6.27 5.21 8.68
N HIS A 239 7.02 5.20 7.57
CA HIS A 239 6.57 5.76 6.30
C HIS A 239 5.32 5.06 5.76
N GLU A 240 5.28 3.72 5.83
CA GLU A 240 4.12 2.93 5.43
C GLU A 240 2.86 3.33 6.19
N ARG A 241 2.91 3.46 7.53
CA ARG A 241 1.74 3.87 8.33
C ARG A 241 1.26 5.27 7.99
N LEU A 242 2.18 6.20 7.75
CA LEU A 242 1.84 7.55 7.33
C LEU A 242 1.21 7.53 5.93
N SER A 243 1.79 6.78 4.99
CA SER A 243 1.28 6.61 3.63
C SER A 243 -0.13 6.02 3.61
N ILE A 244 -0.35 4.93 4.37
CA ILE A 244 -1.66 4.27 4.50
C ILE A 244 -2.69 5.24 5.08
N SER A 245 -2.32 6.01 6.12
CA SER A 245 -3.25 6.94 6.77
C SER A 245 -3.58 8.18 5.94
N SER A 246 -2.64 8.63 5.11
CA SER A 246 -2.77 9.85 4.29
C SER A 246 -3.16 9.59 2.84
N GLY A 247 -3.17 8.33 2.39
CA GLY A 247 -3.49 7.94 1.02
C GLY A 247 -2.39 8.28 0.00
N VAL A 248 -1.16 8.55 0.44
CA VAL A 248 -0.04 8.86 -0.46
C VAL A 248 0.18 7.72 -1.46
N GLY A 249 0.27 8.06 -2.75
CA GLY A 249 0.47 7.10 -3.84
C GLY A 249 -0.76 6.26 -4.21
N MET A 250 -1.85 6.29 -3.43
CA MET A 250 -3.06 5.50 -3.68
C MET A 250 -3.96 6.05 -4.79
N GLY A 251 -3.62 7.23 -5.33
CA GLY A 251 -4.41 7.95 -6.34
C GLY A 251 -5.68 8.55 -5.74
N GLY A 252 -6.26 9.56 -6.41
CA GLY A 252 -7.59 10.03 -6.04
C GLY A 252 -8.61 8.88 -6.15
N GLN A 253 -9.56 8.83 -5.21
CA GLN A 253 -10.57 7.78 -5.12
C GLN A 253 -11.94 8.40 -5.40
N LYS A 254 -12.16 8.76 -6.67
CA LYS A 254 -13.49 9.18 -7.15
C LYS A 254 -14.47 8.02 -6.90
N ASP A 255 -15.66 8.34 -6.38
CA ASP A 255 -16.78 7.40 -6.20
C ASP A 255 -16.53 6.22 -5.23
N ASN A 256 -15.83 6.44 -4.11
CA ASN A 256 -15.76 5.43 -3.02
C ASN A 256 -17.17 5.12 -2.46
N PRO A 257 -17.72 3.91 -2.68
CA PRO A 257 -19.12 3.60 -2.36
C PRO A 257 -19.38 3.49 -0.85
N VAL A 258 -18.33 3.34 -0.03
CA VAL A 258 -18.44 3.25 1.44
C VAL A 258 -18.11 4.57 2.14
N ALA A 259 -17.86 5.65 1.37
CA ALA A 259 -17.63 6.97 1.93
C ALA A 259 -18.93 7.58 2.49
N PHE A 260 -18.78 8.46 3.49
CA PHE A 260 -19.93 9.12 4.14
C PHE A 260 -20.91 9.75 3.15
N GLU A 261 -20.43 10.55 2.18
CA GLU A 261 -21.32 11.20 1.21
C GLU A 261 -22.03 10.21 0.28
N ALA A 262 -21.38 9.08 -0.07
CA ALA A 262 -22.00 8.04 -0.88
C ALA A 262 -23.14 7.37 -0.10
N LEU A 263 -22.86 6.91 1.12
CA LEU A 263 -23.85 6.26 1.99
C LEU A 263 -24.99 7.20 2.39
N ARG A 264 -24.69 8.47 2.67
CA ARG A 264 -25.70 9.48 3.04
C ARG A 264 -26.70 9.73 1.91
N ARG A 265 -26.29 9.63 0.64
CA ARG A 265 -27.16 9.86 -0.52
C ARG A 265 -28.18 8.74 -0.74
N THR A 266 -27.82 7.50 -0.38
CA THR A 266 -28.65 6.31 -0.63
C THR A 266 -29.43 5.85 0.59
N ALA A 267 -29.01 6.24 1.80
CA ALA A 267 -29.63 5.82 3.05
C ALA A 267 -30.97 6.52 3.34
N ASP A 268 -31.89 5.79 3.98
CA ASP A 268 -33.10 6.36 4.58
C ASP A 268 -32.76 7.10 5.88
N THR A 269 -32.62 8.42 5.80
CA THR A 269 -32.28 9.28 6.95
C THR A 269 -33.47 9.58 7.88
N ALA A 270 -34.69 9.15 7.51
CA ALA A 270 -35.86 9.24 8.39
C ALA A 270 -35.76 8.24 9.56
N ASP A 271 -35.18 7.06 9.31
CA ASP A 271 -34.88 6.07 10.35
C ASP A 271 -33.85 6.65 11.35
N PRO A 272 -34.21 6.80 12.65
CA PRO A 272 -33.29 7.31 13.66
C PRO A 272 -32.04 6.44 13.83
N VAL A 273 -32.13 5.12 13.65
CA VAL A 273 -30.97 4.22 13.80
C VAL A 273 -29.97 4.42 12.66
N VAL A 274 -30.46 4.53 11.43
CA VAL A 274 -29.63 4.83 10.24
C VAL A 274 -28.96 6.19 10.39
N ARG A 275 -29.72 7.20 10.82
CA ARG A 275 -29.21 8.55 11.04
C ARG A 275 -28.10 8.57 12.09
N ASP A 276 -28.28 7.88 13.22
CA ASP A 276 -27.27 7.82 14.28
C ASP A 276 -25.97 7.15 13.80
N ARG A 277 -26.08 6.07 13.01
CA ARG A 277 -24.91 5.39 12.44
C ARG A 277 -24.17 6.23 11.39
N LEU A 278 -24.89 6.99 10.57
CA LEU A 278 -24.28 7.95 9.63
C LEU A 278 -23.57 9.10 10.36
N VAL A 279 -24.16 9.61 11.45
CA VAL A 279 -23.52 10.61 12.31
C VAL A 279 -22.25 10.05 12.93
N GLU A 280 -22.27 8.82 13.44
CA GLU A 280 -21.06 8.16 13.96
C GLU A 280 -19.98 8.00 12.88
N LEU A 281 -20.34 7.61 11.65
CA LEU A 281 -19.40 7.57 10.53
C LEU A 281 -18.78 8.94 10.26
N HIS A 282 -19.58 10.01 10.26
CA HIS A 282 -19.11 11.37 10.07
C HIS A 282 -18.13 11.78 11.17
N ILE A 283 -18.49 11.53 12.43
CA ILE A 283 -17.66 11.86 13.60
C ILE A 283 -16.30 11.15 13.51
N ARG A 284 -16.28 9.84 13.26
CA ARG A 284 -15.04 9.06 13.14
C ARG A 284 -14.17 9.55 11.99
N SER A 285 -14.76 9.77 10.81
CA SER A 285 -14.07 10.30 9.64
C SER A 285 -13.45 11.66 9.91
N ARG A 286 -14.21 12.56 10.56
CA ARG A 286 -13.75 13.90 10.91
C ARG A 286 -12.66 13.88 11.97
N ALA A 287 -12.79 13.03 12.98
CA ALA A 287 -11.79 12.86 14.03
C ALA A 287 -10.45 12.38 13.46
N LEU A 288 -10.46 11.37 12.58
CA LEU A 288 -9.25 10.91 11.90
C LEU A 288 -8.62 12.02 11.04
N ALA A 289 -9.43 12.74 10.25
CA ALA A 289 -8.93 13.84 9.43
C ALA A 289 -8.26 14.95 10.25
N LEU A 290 -8.87 15.34 11.38
CA LEU A 290 -8.31 16.33 12.30
C LEU A 290 -7.04 15.81 12.99
N PHE A 291 -7.02 14.53 13.38
CA PHE A 291 -5.84 13.89 13.98
C PHE A 291 -4.65 13.89 13.00
N ASN A 292 -4.87 13.50 11.74
CA ASN A 292 -3.84 13.52 10.71
C ASN A 292 -3.37 14.95 10.39
N GLN A 293 -4.29 15.93 10.38
CA GLN A 293 -3.91 17.34 10.24
C GLN A 293 -3.00 17.79 11.39
N ARG A 294 -3.30 17.38 12.63
CA ARG A 294 -2.48 17.70 13.79
C ARG A 294 -1.10 17.04 13.70
N LEU A 295 -1.03 15.75 13.35
CA LEU A 295 0.24 15.06 13.15
C LEU A 295 1.10 15.76 12.10
N ALA A 296 0.51 16.17 10.97
CA ALA A 296 1.24 16.90 9.93
C ALA A 296 1.78 18.26 10.41
N GLN A 297 1.01 18.99 11.21
CA GLN A 297 1.45 20.26 11.81
C GLN A 297 2.61 20.07 12.80
N GLU A 298 2.56 19.00 13.58
CA GLU A 298 3.60 18.67 14.55
C GLU A 298 4.90 18.22 13.89
N THR A 299 4.83 17.38 12.83
CA THR A 299 5.99 17.03 12.02
C THR A 299 6.65 18.29 11.44
N LYS A 300 5.86 19.25 10.96
CA LYS A 300 6.38 20.55 10.50
C LYS A 300 7.08 21.34 11.60
N ALA A 301 6.66 21.17 12.86
CA ALA A 301 7.29 21.77 14.03
C ALA A 301 8.49 20.96 14.55
N GLY A 302 8.96 19.93 13.82
CA GLY A 302 10.07 19.08 14.22
C GLY A 302 9.70 18.01 15.26
N ILE A 303 8.41 17.83 15.56
CA ILE A 303 7.94 16.81 16.49
C ILE A 303 7.71 15.52 15.71
N PHE A 304 8.52 14.51 16.00
CA PHE A 304 8.41 13.20 15.37
C PHE A 304 7.06 12.52 15.69
N PRO A 305 6.35 11.94 14.70
CA PRO A 305 5.07 11.27 14.94
C PRO A 305 5.17 10.10 15.92
N GLY A 306 6.22 9.28 15.78
CA GLY A 306 6.48 8.10 16.60
C GLY A 306 5.26 7.17 16.69
N ALA A 307 4.96 6.72 17.92
CA ALA A 307 3.82 5.82 18.20
C ALA A 307 2.44 6.41 17.85
N ARG A 308 2.32 7.73 17.67
CA ARG A 308 1.04 8.35 17.31
C ARG A 308 0.63 8.05 15.86
N GLY A 309 1.59 7.72 14.98
CA GLY A 309 1.30 7.16 13.66
C GLY A 309 0.58 5.80 13.74
N SER A 310 0.89 4.98 14.75
CA SER A 310 0.17 3.72 15.01
C SER A 310 -1.28 3.97 15.44
N ALA A 311 -1.54 5.03 16.20
CA ALA A 311 -2.92 5.42 16.53
C ALA A 311 -3.70 5.86 15.28
N ALA A 312 -3.09 6.65 14.38
CA ALA A 312 -3.72 7.03 13.11
C ALA A 312 -4.07 5.82 12.24
N LYS A 313 -3.14 4.85 12.11
CA LYS A 313 -3.38 3.61 11.38
C LYS A 313 -4.50 2.77 12.00
N LEU A 314 -4.52 2.65 13.33
CA LEU A 314 -5.56 1.90 14.06
C LEU A 314 -6.95 2.52 13.86
N LEU A 315 -7.05 3.85 14.01
CA LEU A 315 -8.29 4.59 13.77
C LEU A 315 -8.79 4.42 12.33
N LEU A 316 -7.88 4.43 11.35
CA LEU A 316 -8.25 4.16 9.96
C LEU A 316 -8.80 2.74 9.81
N ALA A 317 -8.13 1.72 10.35
CA ALA A 317 -8.59 0.33 10.24
C ALA A 317 -9.98 0.13 10.87
N GLU A 318 -10.23 0.71 12.04
CA GLU A 318 -11.54 0.66 12.71
C GLU A 318 -12.60 1.44 11.94
N LEU A 319 -12.24 2.58 11.33
CA LEU A 319 -13.13 3.35 10.45
C LEU A 319 -13.49 2.55 9.18
N THR A 320 -12.52 1.92 8.51
CA THR A 320 -12.76 1.12 7.31
C THR A 320 -13.71 -0.04 7.59
N MET A 321 -13.52 -0.75 8.71
CA MET A 321 -14.43 -1.82 9.13
C MET A 321 -15.83 -1.29 9.44
N PHE A 322 -15.94 -0.14 10.12
CA PHE A 322 -17.22 0.49 10.40
C PHE A 322 -17.95 0.93 9.10
N GLN A 323 -17.21 1.48 8.14
CA GLN A 323 -17.72 1.84 6.82
C GLN A 323 -18.28 0.63 6.08
N ALA A 324 -17.52 -0.48 6.03
CA ALA A 324 -17.96 -1.70 5.37
C ALA A 324 -19.21 -2.31 6.02
N ASP A 325 -19.25 -2.35 7.35
CA ASP A 325 -20.41 -2.87 8.10
C ASP A 325 -21.66 -2.00 7.90
N LEU A 326 -21.52 -0.67 7.97
CA LEU A 326 -22.62 0.26 7.71
C LEU A 326 -23.11 0.14 6.27
N ALA A 327 -22.18 0.12 5.30
CA ALA A 327 -22.54 0.01 3.89
C ALA A 327 -23.27 -1.31 3.59
N THR A 328 -22.81 -2.42 4.18
CA THR A 328 -23.48 -3.72 4.09
C THR A 328 -24.89 -3.67 4.70
N SER A 329 -25.03 -3.05 5.86
CA SER A 329 -26.32 -2.90 6.54
C SER A 329 -27.32 -2.08 5.73
N LEU A 330 -26.85 -1.02 5.06
CA LEU A 330 -27.70 -0.12 4.26
C LEU A 330 -28.09 -0.72 2.92
N ALA A 331 -27.18 -1.43 2.25
CA ALA A 331 -27.44 -2.06 0.96
C ALA A 331 -28.21 -3.38 1.08
N GLY A 332 -28.20 -4.01 2.26
CA GLY A 332 -28.91 -5.27 2.49
C GLY A 332 -28.37 -6.41 1.60
N PRO A 333 -29.24 -7.26 1.02
CA PRO A 333 -28.81 -8.39 0.20
C PRO A 333 -27.94 -8.03 -1.02
N GLU A 334 -28.06 -6.81 -1.55
CA GLU A 334 -27.25 -6.36 -2.69
C GLU A 334 -25.77 -6.18 -2.33
N ALA A 335 -25.44 -6.02 -1.05
CA ALA A 335 -24.06 -5.85 -0.59
C ALA A 335 -23.14 -7.03 -0.92
N VAL A 336 -23.71 -8.22 -1.13
CA VAL A 336 -22.97 -9.43 -1.48
C VAL A 336 -23.11 -9.83 -2.95
N ALA A 337 -23.78 -9.00 -3.77
CA ALA A 337 -23.92 -9.23 -5.19
C ALA A 337 -22.57 -8.98 -5.89
N TRP A 338 -21.89 -10.06 -6.28
CA TRP A 338 -20.65 -9.98 -7.02
C TRP A 338 -20.94 -9.85 -8.52
N ILE A 339 -20.54 -8.71 -9.11
CA ILE A 339 -20.54 -8.55 -10.56
C ILE A 339 -19.14 -8.94 -11.04
N GLU A 340 -19.03 -10.01 -11.83
CA GLU A 340 -17.77 -10.33 -12.48
C GLU A 340 -17.38 -9.19 -13.42
N ASP A 341 -16.27 -8.51 -13.12
CA ASP A 341 -15.57 -7.72 -14.13
C ASP A 341 -15.24 -8.71 -15.27
N GLY A 342 -15.61 -8.39 -16.52
CA GLY A 342 -15.40 -9.27 -17.69
C GLY A 342 -13.94 -9.75 -17.86
N PRO A 343 -13.64 -10.66 -18.81
CA PRO A 343 -12.45 -11.50 -18.80
C PRO A 343 -11.15 -10.67 -18.87
N GLY A 344 -10.60 -10.35 -17.70
CA GLY A 344 -9.36 -9.57 -17.54
C GLY A 344 -8.25 -10.29 -16.78
N ASP A 345 -8.50 -11.52 -16.30
CA ASP A 345 -7.53 -12.25 -15.47
C ASP A 345 -7.48 -13.76 -15.81
N ALA A 346 -7.46 -14.07 -17.11
CA ALA A 346 -7.04 -15.40 -17.57
C ALA A 346 -5.51 -15.45 -17.63
N SER A 347 -4.86 -15.96 -16.57
CA SER A 347 -3.49 -16.47 -16.70
C SER A 347 -3.48 -17.59 -17.75
N PRO A 348 -2.49 -17.66 -18.66
CA PRO A 348 -2.45 -18.69 -19.69
C PRO A 348 -2.05 -20.02 -19.04
N GLY A 349 -3.01 -20.91 -18.82
CA GLY A 349 -2.74 -22.21 -18.22
C GLY A 349 -3.95 -23.12 -18.16
N GLY A 350 -4.36 -23.66 -19.30
CA GLY A 350 -5.39 -24.70 -19.34
C GLY A 350 -5.88 -24.96 -20.76
N THR A 351 -5.14 -25.75 -21.53
CA THR A 351 -5.67 -26.36 -22.77
C THR A 351 -6.75 -27.38 -22.39
N GLY A 352 -8.02 -26.97 -22.43
CA GLY A 352 -9.17 -27.85 -22.29
C GLY A 352 -10.02 -27.78 -23.56
N ASN A 353 -9.87 -28.78 -24.42
CA ASN A 353 -10.78 -29.04 -25.53
C ASN A 353 -12.18 -29.34 -24.99
N GLY A 354 -13.21 -28.67 -25.52
CA GLY A 354 -14.62 -28.97 -25.23
C GLY A 354 -15.55 -28.22 -26.17
N GLU A 355 -16.11 -28.95 -27.12
CA GLU A 355 -16.97 -28.48 -28.21
C GLU A 355 -18.41 -28.14 -27.75
N GLY A 356 -18.88 -26.93 -28.09
CA GLY A 356 -20.25 -26.54 -28.52
C GLY A 356 -21.47 -26.61 -27.56
N PRO A 357 -22.68 -26.16 -27.98
CA PRO A 357 -23.02 -25.27 -29.11
C PRO A 357 -24.06 -24.14 -28.80
N GLY A 358 -24.10 -23.11 -29.65
CA GLY A 358 -25.35 -22.67 -30.31
C GLY A 358 -26.27 -21.60 -29.69
N ALA A 359 -26.14 -20.38 -30.23
CA ALA A 359 -27.19 -19.50 -30.77
C ALA A 359 -28.33 -18.91 -29.90
N GLY A 360 -28.52 -17.59 -30.04
CA GLY A 360 -29.76 -16.88 -29.72
C GLY A 360 -29.67 -15.37 -29.96
N ALA A 361 -29.87 -14.92 -31.20
CA ALA A 361 -30.04 -13.51 -31.54
C ALA A 361 -31.44 -13.02 -31.13
N GLY A 362 -31.53 -11.80 -30.57
CA GLY A 362 -32.80 -11.13 -30.26
C GLY A 362 -32.65 -9.61 -30.28
N THR A 363 -33.41 -8.98 -31.16
CA THR A 363 -33.48 -7.54 -31.48
C THR A 363 -34.48 -6.78 -30.58
N GLY A 364 -34.24 -5.48 -30.34
CA GLY A 364 -35.32 -4.48 -30.29
C GLY A 364 -35.49 -3.64 -29.00
N ASP A 365 -35.12 -2.36 -29.12
CA ASP A 365 -35.76 -1.13 -28.62
C ASP A 365 -36.20 -0.92 -27.16
N GLY A 366 -35.83 0.26 -26.64
CA GLY A 366 -36.80 1.14 -25.96
C GLY A 366 -36.49 1.60 -24.54
N ALA A 367 -35.87 2.78 -24.44
CA ALA A 367 -36.09 3.85 -23.44
C ALA A 367 -36.38 3.49 -21.96
N GLY A 368 -35.47 3.90 -21.09
CA GLY A 368 -35.71 4.09 -19.66
C GLY A 368 -34.45 4.57 -18.97
N GLY A 369 -34.33 5.89 -18.80
CA GLY A 369 -33.26 6.46 -18.01
C GLY A 369 -33.51 6.15 -16.53
N ASP A 370 -32.64 5.35 -15.94
CA ASP A 370 -32.59 5.14 -14.49
C ASP A 370 -31.18 5.46 -13.99
N GLY A 371 -31.16 6.26 -12.93
CA GLY A 371 -29.98 6.85 -12.34
C GLY A 371 -28.94 5.80 -11.95
N GLY A 372 -27.68 6.15 -12.19
CA GLY A 372 -26.52 5.32 -11.87
C GLY A 372 -26.56 4.84 -10.43
N THR A 373 -27.04 3.62 -10.26
CA THR A 373 -26.80 2.83 -9.06
C THR A 373 -25.31 2.53 -9.04
N ALA A 374 -24.69 2.73 -7.88
CA ALA A 374 -23.37 2.20 -7.61
C ALA A 374 -23.43 0.69 -7.87
N GLY A 375 -22.92 0.24 -9.02
CA GLY A 375 -23.04 -1.16 -9.43
C GLY A 375 -22.50 -2.08 -8.34
N GLY A 376 -23.29 -3.09 -7.96
CA GLY A 376 -23.06 -3.95 -6.78
C GLY A 376 -21.64 -4.53 -6.63
N GLY A 377 -20.90 -4.68 -7.73
CA GLY A 377 -19.49 -5.11 -7.69
C GLY A 377 -18.54 -4.16 -6.95
N GLY A 378 -18.78 -2.84 -6.97
CA GLY A 378 -17.93 -1.87 -6.27
C GLY A 378 -18.04 -1.95 -4.75
N LEU A 379 -19.26 -2.17 -4.25
CA LEU A 379 -19.53 -2.31 -2.82
C LEU A 379 -19.04 -3.66 -2.28
N ALA A 380 -19.37 -4.77 -2.96
CA ALA A 380 -18.94 -6.10 -2.55
C ALA A 380 -17.39 -6.18 -2.46
N HIS A 381 -16.69 -5.63 -3.44
CA HIS A 381 -15.23 -5.54 -3.44
C HIS A 381 -14.70 -4.70 -2.27
N ALA A 382 -15.28 -3.52 -1.99
CA ALA A 382 -14.86 -2.67 -0.87
C ALA A 382 -15.03 -3.37 0.49
N VAL A 383 -16.14 -4.10 0.68
CA VAL A 383 -16.41 -4.88 1.89
C VAL A 383 -15.42 -6.03 2.04
N SER A 384 -15.12 -6.76 0.97
CA SER A 384 -14.14 -7.87 1.00
C SER A 384 -12.71 -7.44 1.33
N LEU A 385 -12.31 -6.21 0.94
CA LEU A 385 -10.98 -5.67 1.27
C LEU A 385 -10.88 -5.08 2.67
N ALA A 386 -11.98 -4.67 3.30
CA ALA A 386 -11.95 -3.97 4.58
C ALA A 386 -11.16 -4.71 5.69
N PRO A 387 -11.25 -6.04 5.86
CA PRO A 387 -10.47 -6.77 6.85
C PRO A 387 -8.95 -6.66 6.67
N ALA A 388 -8.46 -6.47 5.44
CA ALA A 388 -7.02 -6.36 5.17
C ALA A 388 -6.39 -5.15 5.89
N MET A 389 -7.16 -4.06 6.09
CA MET A 389 -6.69 -2.86 6.80
C MET A 389 -6.40 -3.12 8.28
N ALA A 390 -7.06 -4.11 8.89
CA ALA A 390 -6.79 -4.53 10.26
C ALA A 390 -5.45 -5.28 10.39
N LEU A 391 -4.89 -5.78 9.29
CA LEU A 391 -3.69 -6.63 9.25
C LEU A 391 -2.45 -5.92 8.68
N GLY A 392 -2.58 -5.28 7.51
CA GLY A 392 -1.49 -4.58 6.82
C GLY A 392 -0.94 -3.38 7.60
N GLY A 393 0.32 -2.97 7.38
CA GLY A 393 0.98 -1.91 8.15
C GLY A 393 1.25 -2.24 9.63
N GLY A 394 1.05 -3.52 9.99
CA GLY A 394 1.05 -4.08 11.35
C GLY A 394 -0.37 -4.23 11.90
N THR A 395 -0.65 -5.37 12.53
CA THR A 395 -2.01 -5.69 12.98
C THR A 395 -2.53 -4.72 14.02
N ASN A 396 -3.84 -4.63 14.16
CA ASN A 396 -4.47 -3.77 15.16
C ASN A 396 -3.98 -4.07 16.59
N GLU A 397 -3.69 -5.32 16.90
CA GLU A 397 -3.15 -5.76 18.19
C GLU A 397 -1.74 -5.20 18.40
N ILE A 398 -0.87 -5.27 17.39
CA ILE A 398 0.46 -4.66 17.45
C ILE A 398 0.35 -3.13 17.59
N MET A 399 -0.60 -2.50 16.89
CA MET A 399 -0.83 -1.05 17.06
C MET A 399 -1.27 -0.71 18.48
N ARG A 400 -2.17 -1.51 19.09
CA ARG A 400 -2.60 -1.33 20.48
C ARG A 400 -1.44 -1.49 21.45
N ASN A 401 -0.55 -2.47 21.24
CA ASN A 401 0.66 -2.64 22.05
C ASN A 401 1.62 -1.45 21.92
N ILE A 402 1.81 -0.92 20.71
CA ILE A 402 2.63 0.29 20.51
C ILE A 402 2.00 1.49 21.25
N VAL A 403 0.69 1.69 21.15
CA VAL A 403 -0.01 2.80 21.81
C VAL A 403 0.04 2.65 23.33
N SER A 404 -0.22 1.45 23.86
CA SER A 404 -0.18 1.19 25.30
C SER A 404 1.20 1.47 25.89
N GLU A 405 2.26 0.95 25.26
CA GLU A 405 3.63 1.11 25.77
C GLU A 405 4.18 2.52 25.58
N ARG A 406 3.95 3.14 24.42
CA ARG A 406 4.67 4.37 24.01
C ARG A 406 3.87 5.65 24.18
N VAL A 407 2.55 5.56 24.30
CA VAL A 407 1.68 6.72 24.54
C VAL A 407 1.14 6.69 25.97
N LEU A 408 0.68 5.53 26.44
CA LEU A 408 0.12 5.37 27.78
C LEU A 408 1.16 4.98 28.85
N ASN A 409 2.41 4.70 28.44
CA ASN A 409 3.50 4.25 29.32
C ASN A 409 3.15 3.00 30.14
N LEU A 410 2.33 2.10 29.59
CA LEU A 410 2.04 0.81 30.21
C LEU A 410 3.26 -0.13 30.08
N PRO A 411 3.44 -1.07 31.03
CA PRO A 411 4.51 -2.05 30.94
C PRO A 411 4.44 -2.86 29.64
N PRO A 412 5.59 -3.16 29.00
CA PRO A 412 5.61 -3.99 27.81
C PRO A 412 5.21 -5.43 28.12
N GLU A 413 4.72 -6.14 27.09
CA GLU A 413 4.47 -7.58 27.21
C GLU A 413 5.76 -8.33 27.59
N PRO A 414 5.70 -9.32 28.50
CA PRO A 414 6.84 -10.16 28.82
C PRO A 414 7.39 -10.86 27.59
N ARG A 415 8.71 -10.78 27.40
CA ARG A 415 9.40 -11.37 26.25
C ARG A 415 10.49 -12.33 26.69
N THR A 416 10.42 -13.56 26.22
CA THR A 416 11.41 -14.62 26.50
C THR A 416 12.56 -14.66 25.47
N ASP A 417 12.44 -13.92 24.37
CA ASP A 417 13.33 -14.00 23.20
C ASP A 417 14.40 -12.89 23.14
N LYS A 418 14.34 -11.89 24.03
CA LYS A 418 15.04 -10.59 23.84
C LYS A 418 16.56 -10.71 23.74
N ASN A 419 17.14 -11.66 24.47
CA ASN A 419 18.60 -11.84 24.58
C ASN A 419 19.06 -13.22 24.09
N VAL A 420 18.19 -13.96 23.40
CA VAL A 420 18.49 -15.29 22.90
C VAL A 420 18.95 -15.18 21.44
N PRO A 421 20.08 -15.79 21.05
CA PRO A 421 20.49 -15.92 19.65
C PRO A 421 19.36 -16.43 18.78
N PHE A 422 19.20 -15.90 17.56
CA PHE A 422 18.10 -16.28 16.69
C PHE A 422 18.06 -17.78 16.41
N LYS A 423 19.21 -18.41 16.18
CA LYS A 423 19.32 -19.86 15.93
C LYS A 423 18.85 -20.75 17.09
N GLU A 424 18.76 -20.19 18.31
CA GLU A 424 18.31 -20.89 19.50
C GLU A 424 16.82 -20.67 19.78
N LEU A 425 16.17 -19.76 19.03
CA LEU A 425 14.73 -19.57 19.11
C LEU A 425 14.04 -20.77 18.45
N ARG A 426 13.14 -21.42 19.20
CA ARG A 426 12.29 -22.47 18.65
C ARG A 426 11.40 -21.87 17.56
N THR A 427 11.61 -22.24 16.32
CA THR A 427 10.62 -22.01 15.27
C THR A 427 9.41 -22.89 15.57
N SER A 428 8.21 -22.32 15.55
CA SER A 428 6.95 -23.03 15.73
C SER A 428 6.86 -24.23 14.75
N GLY A 429 7.20 -25.43 15.22
CA GLY A 429 7.35 -26.63 14.39
C GLY A 429 8.13 -27.77 15.05
N GLU A 430 9.02 -27.49 16.02
CA GLU A 430 9.69 -28.56 16.77
C GLU A 430 8.79 -29.07 17.92
N ALA A 431 8.27 -30.29 17.76
CA ALA A 431 7.60 -31.02 18.83
C ALA A 431 8.57 -31.24 20.02
N PRO A 432 8.06 -31.29 21.28
CA PRO A 432 8.91 -31.55 22.44
C PRO A 432 9.57 -32.92 22.29
N ARG A 433 10.90 -32.97 22.44
CA ARG A 433 11.63 -34.23 22.64
C ARG A 433 11.34 -34.81 24.01
#